data_AF-A0A0D1AG10-F1
#
_entry.id   AF-A0A0D1AG10-F1
#
_cell.length_a   1.000
_cell.length_b   1.000
_cell.length_c   1.000
_cell.angle_alpha   90.00
_cell.angle_beta   90.00
_cell.angle_gamma   90.00
#
_symmetry.space_group_name_H-M   'P 1'
#
loop_
_entity.id
_entity.type
_entity.pdbx_description
1 polymer ?
#
loop_
_entity_poly.entity_id
_entity_poly.type
_entity_poly.pdbx_seq_one_letter_code
_entity_poly.pdbx_strand_id
1 'polypeptide(L)' 'MIKEDKKENIYIIEVLINKYEKYYLADYDFSLSKNKRDAVIFIKENNAYKLASIIETKYKEALGKVRAENIEDVIY' A
#
# COMPACT_ATOMS: atom_id res chain seq x y z
N MET A 1 -6.62 2.11 34.96
CA MET A 1 -7.01 2.07 33.54
C MET A 1 -5.74 1.97 32.73
N ILE A 2 -5.44 0.80 32.19
CA ILE A 2 -4.36 0.63 31.22
C ILE A 2 -4.88 1.30 29.94
N LYS A 3 -4.21 2.35 29.47
CA LYS A 3 -4.46 2.89 28.13
C LYS A 3 -3.98 1.80 27.18
N GLU A 4 -4.89 1.08 26.54
CA GLU A 4 -4.53 0.28 25.38
C GLU A 4 -3.95 1.24 24.34
N ASP A 5 -2.66 1.12 24.07
CA ASP A 5 -2.05 1.78 22.92
C ASP A 5 -2.77 1.26 21.68
N LYS A 6 -3.57 2.14 21.07
CA LYS A 6 -4.20 1.82 19.79
C LYS A 6 -3.06 1.64 18.79
N LYS A 7 -2.83 0.40 18.38
CA LYS A 7 -1.99 0.14 17.22
C LYS A 7 -2.57 0.91 16.04
N GLU A 8 -1.83 1.90 15.57
CA GLU A 8 -2.23 2.67 14.39
C GLU A 8 -2.00 1.79 13.16
N ASN A 9 -3.11 1.37 12.57
CA ASN A 9 -3.09 0.70 11.27
C ASN A 9 -2.76 1.76 10.21
N ILE A 10 -1.79 1.40 9.37
CA ILE A 10 -1.53 2.09 8.11
C ILE A 10 -2.03 1.23 6.96
N TYR A 11 -2.19 1.86 5.81
CA TYR A 11 -2.66 1.22 4.60
C TYR A 11 -1.63 1.42 3.51
N ILE A 12 -1.26 0.34 2.82
CA ILE A 12 -0.36 0.37 1.67
C ILE A 12 -1.05 -0.21 0.45
N ILE A 13 -0.58 0.16 -0.74
CA ILE A 13 -1.10 -0.35 -2.00
C ILE A 13 -0.17 -1.44 -2.52
N GLU A 14 -0.70 -2.66 -2.57
CA GLU A 14 -0.10 -3.80 -3.26
C GLU A 14 -0.64 -3.84 -4.70
N VAL A 15 0.25 -4.03 -5.66
CA VAL A 15 -0.11 -4.09 -7.09
C VAL A 15 0.28 -5.45 -7.62
N LEU A 16 -0.69 -6.20 -8.15
CA LEU A 16 -0.44 -7.47 -8.82
C LEU A 16 -0.42 -7.26 -10.33
N ILE A 17 0.70 -7.56 -10.98
CA ILE A 17 0.84 -7.54 -12.45
C ILE A 17 0.79 -8.97 -12.97
N ASN A 18 0.03 -9.16 -14.06
CA ASN A 18 -0.11 -10.45 -14.74
C ASN A 18 -0.57 -11.60 -13.81
N LYS A 19 -1.24 -11.28 -12.69
CA LYS A 19 -1.70 -12.22 -11.63
C LYS A 19 -0.62 -12.93 -10.80
N TYR A 20 0.66 -12.69 -11.06
CA TYR A 20 1.74 -13.44 -10.38
C TYR A 20 2.79 -12.54 -9.73
N GLU A 21 3.01 -11.34 -10.28
CA GLU A 21 4.07 -10.48 -9.80
C GLU A 21 3.53 -9.43 -8.83
N LYS A 22 4.05 -9.47 -7.61
CA LYS A 22 3.68 -8.55 -6.55
C LYS A 22 4.64 -7.37 -6.50
N TYR A 23 4.05 -6.19 -6.49
CA TYR A 23 4.72 -4.91 -6.33
C TYR A 23 4.02 -4.08 -5.25
N TYR A 24 4.69 -3.02 -4.84
CA TYR A 24 4.17 -1.99 -3.95
C TYR A 24 4.27 -0.65 -4.66
N LEU A 25 3.26 0.19 -4.46
CA LEU A 25 3.29 1.54 -5.01
C LEU A 25 4.28 2.40 -4.24
N ALA A 26 5.33 2.89 -4.91
CA ALA A 26 6.32 3.77 -4.33
C ALA A 26 5.99 5.26 -4.57
N ASP A 27 6.42 6.12 -3.65
CA ASP A 27 6.13 7.57 -3.67
C ASP A 27 6.77 8.26 -4.88
N TYR A 28 7.95 7.80 -5.30
CA TYR A 28 8.65 8.37 -6.44
C TYR A 28 7.94 8.03 -7.77
N ASP A 29 7.35 9.04 -8.41
CA ASP A 29 6.65 8.99 -9.71
C ASP A 29 5.54 7.94 -9.81
N PHE A 30 4.96 7.53 -8.67
CA PHE A 30 4.04 6.40 -8.59
C PHE A 30 4.62 5.16 -9.28
N SER A 31 5.92 4.91 -9.09
CA SER A 31 6.61 3.74 -9.61
C SER A 31 6.27 2.50 -8.80
N LEU A 32 6.58 1.33 -9.35
CA LEU A 32 6.37 0.05 -8.68
C LEU A 32 7.69 -0.47 -8.13
N SER A 33 7.73 -0.74 -6.82
CA SER A 33 8.87 -1.37 -6.15
C SER A 33 8.53 -2.80 -5.75
N LYS A 34 9.52 -3.70 -5.78
CA LYS A 34 9.38 -5.03 -5.16
C LYS A 34 9.59 -4.99 -3.64
N ASN A 35 10.13 -3.89 -3.12
CA ASN A 35 10.39 -3.71 -1.71
C ASN A 35 9.22 -2.97 -1.04
N LYS A 36 8.61 -3.60 -0.04
CA LYS A 36 7.50 -3.04 0.76
C LYS A 36 7.90 -1.73 1.45
N ARG A 37 9.16 -1.56 1.83
CA ARG A 37 9.64 -0.36 2.54
C ARG A 37 9.57 0.92 1.72
N ASP A 38 9.53 0.78 0.39
CA ASP A 38 9.40 1.92 -0.51
C ASP A 38 7.92 2.33 -0.69
N ALA A 39 6.99 1.58 -0.09
CA ALA A 39 5.56 1.79 -0.31
C ALA A 39 5.08 3.13 0.25
N VAL A 40 4.18 3.78 -0.50
CA VAL A 40 3.42 4.93 0.00
C VAL A 40 2.53 4.47 1.16
N ILE A 41 2.61 5.20 2.27
CA ILE A 41 1.86 4.93 3.48
C ILE A 41 0.63 5.85 3.55
N PHE A 42 -0.54 5.25 3.79
CA PHE A 42 -1.78 5.97 4.01
C PHE A 42 -2.28 5.76 5.43
N ILE A 43 -2.63 6.85 6.12
CA ILE A 43 -3.30 6.79 7.43
C ILE A 43 -4.80 6.49 7.25
N LYS A 44 -5.39 6.93 6.13
CA LYS A 44 -6.82 6.73 5.82
C LYS A 44 -7.00 5.71 4.70
N GLU A 45 -7.68 4.62 5.00
CA GLU A 45 -8.00 3.54 4.06
C GLU A 45 -8.63 4.04 2.75
N ASN A 46 -9.61 4.94 2.83
CA ASN A 46 -10.30 5.47 1.67
C ASN A 46 -9.36 6.19 0.68
N ASN A 47 -8.28 6.80 1.16
CA ASN A 47 -7.30 7.44 0.29
C ASN A 47 -6.45 6.39 -0.44
N ALA A 48 -6.10 5.30 0.24
CA ALA A 48 -5.38 4.18 -0.37
C ALA A 48 -6.21 3.54 -1.49
N TYR A 49 -7.51 3.31 -1.28
CA TYR A 49 -8.39 2.75 -2.32
C TYR A 49 -8.54 3.67 -3.53
N LYS A 50 -8.72 4.99 -3.31
CA LYS A 50 -8.79 5.96 -4.42
C LYS A 50 -7.56 5.88 -5.31
N LEU A 51 -6.37 5.78 -4.72
CA LEU A 51 -5.15 5.69 -5.51
C LEU A 51 -4.96 4.30 -6.13
N ALA A 52 -5.35 3.21 -5.44
CA ALA A 52 -5.31 1.86 -6.01
C ALA A 52 -6.10 1.76 -7.33
N SER A 53 -7.28 2.38 -7.40
CA SER A 53 -8.08 2.44 -8.63
C SER A 53 -7.38 3.23 -9.75
N ILE A 54 -6.65 4.30 -9.42
CA ILE A 54 -5.87 5.05 -10.43
C ILE A 54 -4.72 4.19 -10.97
N ILE A 55 -4.07 3.40 -10.13
CA ILE A 55 -2.96 2.52 -10.55
C ILE A 55 -3.42 1.46 -11.55
N GLU A 56 -4.62 0.89 -11.39
CA GLU A 56 -5.20 -0.06 -12.36
C GLU A 56 -5.37 0.57 -13.75
N THR A 57 -5.61 1.87 -13.84
CA THR A 57 -5.66 2.58 -15.13
C THR A 57 -4.28 2.89 -15.72
N LYS A 58 -3.26 3.04 -14.86
CA LYS A 58 -1.88 3.39 -15.27
C LYS A 58 -1.12 2.17 -15.79
N TYR A 59 -1.33 1.00 -15.18
CA TYR A 59 -0.61 -0.23 -15.49
C TYR A 59 -1.55 -1.26 -16.11
N LYS A 60 -1.27 -1.64 -17.37
CA LYS A 60 -2.04 -2.67 -18.07
C LYS A 60 -1.98 -3.98 -17.29
N GLU A 61 -3.13 -4.63 -17.10
CA GLU A 61 -3.25 -5.92 -16.39
C GLU A 61 -2.83 -5.87 -14.91
N ALA A 62 -2.81 -4.67 -14.32
CA ALA A 62 -2.59 -4.51 -12.88
C ALA A 62 -3.90 -4.62 -12.09
N LEU A 63 -3.79 -5.16 -10.87
CA LEU A 63 -4.84 -5.15 -9.86
C LEU A 63 -4.31 -4.45 -8.61
N GLY A 64 -4.92 -3.33 -8.24
CA GLY A 64 -4.58 -2.56 -7.05
C GLY A 64 -5.32 -3.11 -5.83
N LYS A 65 -4.58 -3.44 -4.77
CA LYS A 65 -5.13 -3.95 -3.51
C LYS A 65 -4.66 -3.09 -2.35
N VAL A 66 -5.55 -2.83 -1.41
CA VAL A 66 -5.21 -2.15 -0.16
C VAL A 66 -4.92 -3.18 0.91
N ARG A 67 -3.78 -3.03 1.59
CA ARG A 67 -3.33 -3.86 2.70
C ARG A 67 -3.23 -3.01 3.96
N ALA A 68 -3.94 -3.41 5.00
CA ALA A 68 -3.76 -2.87 6.34
C ALA A 68 -2.53 -3.52 7.00
N GLU A 69 -1.68 -2.71 7.60
CA GLU A 69 -0.42 -3.12 8.24
C GLU A 69 -0.24 -2.32 9.53
N ASN A 70 0.51 -2.86 10.50
CA ASN A 70 0.93 -2.03 11.63
C ASN A 70 2.10 -1.15 11.19
N ILE A 71 2.15 0.08 11.69
CA ILE A 71 3.24 1.01 11.38
C ILE A 71 4.63 0.44 11.76
N GLU A 72 4.69 -0.35 12.82
CA GLU A 72 5.92 -1.03 13.29
C GLU A 72 6.48 -2.01 12.25
N ASP A 73 5.62 -2.66 11.45
CA ASP A 73 6.00 -3.67 10.45
C ASP A 73 6.56 -3.08 9.14
N VAL A 74 6.64 -1.74 9.05
CA VAL A 74 7.13 -1.02 7.86
C VAL A 74 8.37 -0.18 8.17
N ILE A 75 8.49 0.32 9.41
CA ILE A 75 9.60 1.20 9.82
C ILE A 75 10.85 0.41 10.26
N TYR A 76 10.70 -0.83 10.76
CA TYR A 76 11.81 -1.65 11.27
C TYR A 76 12.40 -2.60 10.21
#